data_AF-A0A1B1B4C8-F1
#
_entry.id   AF-A0A1B1B4C8-F1
#
_cell.length_a   1.000
_cell.length_b   1.000
_cell.length_c   1.000
_cell.angle_alpha   90.00
_cell.angle_beta   90.00
_cell.angle_gamma   90.00
#
_symmetry.space_group_name_H-M   'P 1'
#
loop_
_entity.id
_entity.type
_entity.pdbx_description
1 polymer ?
#
loop_
_entity_poly.entity_id
_entity_poly.type
_entity_poly.pdbx_seq_one_letter_code
_entity_poly.pdbx_strand_id
1 'polypeptide(L)'
;MRYAHPESNDGHWEYLIPHRQARTETVARAEATARHNVNVARLARPQWARGMEVQEVTFRPGVLLRERALTWIALQRHGAITERGWPLPAERGAIRQDDWWRSMVAEEREELRGRVQGFGVTVADAVGWPASRSAKWAVEPYTDRFGRVWWDKVRAELHKSGMSWLWQTPYGVVWVDRG
;
A
#
# COMPACT_ATOMS: atom_id res chain seq x y z
N MET A 1 21.76 -6.85 8.86
CA MET A 1 20.75 -6.13 9.66
C MET A 1 19.67 -7.11 10.09
N ARG A 2 19.75 -7.59 11.34
CA ARG A 2 18.67 -8.29 12.03
C ARG A 2 18.03 -7.26 12.94
N TYR A 3 16.72 -7.02 12.85
CA TYR A 3 15.86 -6.66 13.99
C TYR A 3 14.41 -6.91 13.56
N ALA A 4 13.90 -8.09 13.91
CA ALA A 4 12.47 -8.28 14.12
C ALA A 4 12.32 -8.25 15.63
N HIS A 5 12.01 -7.07 16.17
CA HIS A 5 11.72 -6.91 17.58
C HIS A 5 10.21 -6.69 17.71
N PRO A 6 9.50 -7.46 18.54
CA PRO A 6 8.18 -7.05 18.97
C PRO A 6 8.36 -5.79 19.83
N GLU A 7 8.32 -4.61 19.22
CA GLU A 7 8.26 -3.35 19.96
C GLU A 7 6.81 -3.10 20.36
N SER A 8 6.39 -3.75 21.44
CA SER A 8 5.33 -3.36 22.38
C SER A 8 4.74 -4.59 23.07
N ASN A 9 4.35 -4.45 24.34
CA ASN A 9 3.71 -5.48 25.15
C ASN A 9 2.23 -5.70 24.76
N ASP A 10 1.81 -5.19 23.61
CA ASP A 10 0.42 -5.02 23.20
C ASP A 10 -0.04 -6.14 22.26
N GLY A 11 0.87 -7.03 21.85
CA GLY A 11 0.56 -8.15 20.97
C GLY A 11 0.71 -7.87 19.47
N HIS A 12 1.49 -6.85 19.09
CA HIS A 12 1.70 -6.44 17.71
C HIS A 12 3.12 -6.73 17.21
N TRP A 13 3.24 -7.01 15.92
CA TRP A 13 4.53 -7.13 15.23
C TRP A 13 4.63 -6.08 14.14
N GLU A 14 5.71 -5.31 14.19
CA GLU A 14 6.07 -4.38 13.14
C GLU A 14 7.14 -4.99 12.22
N TYR A 15 6.91 -4.90 10.91
CA TYR A 15 7.86 -5.37 9.91
C TYR A 15 8.28 -4.22 9.01
N LEU A 16 9.55 -3.84 9.10
CA LEU A 16 10.16 -2.95 8.14
C LEU A 16 10.57 -3.74 6.89
N ILE A 17 9.84 -3.53 5.80
CA ILE A 17 10.16 -4.14 4.49
C ILE A 17 10.85 -3.09 3.61
N PRO A 18 12.14 -3.28 3.28
CA PRO A 18 12.85 -2.42 2.33
C PRO A 18 12.15 -2.33 0.98
N HIS A 19 12.14 -1.13 0.38
CA HIS A 19 11.54 -0.88 -0.94
C HIS A 19 12.10 -1.75 -2.08
N ARG A 20 13.32 -2.28 -1.91
CA ARG A 20 13.95 -3.21 -2.87
C ARG A 20 13.38 -4.63 -2.80
N GLN A 21 12.73 -4.99 -1.69
CA GLN A 21 12.12 -6.31 -1.46
C GLN A 21 10.62 -6.30 -1.73
N ALA A 22 9.95 -5.18 -1.47
CA ALA A 22 8.57 -4.97 -1.83
C ALA A 22 8.40 -3.56 -2.41
N ARG A 23 7.71 -3.44 -3.53
CA ARG A 23 7.45 -2.16 -4.22
C ARG A 23 5.99 -1.72 -4.12
N THR A 24 5.13 -2.62 -3.66
CA THR A 24 3.70 -2.41 -3.41
C THR A 24 3.33 -2.98 -2.05
N GLU A 25 2.15 -2.58 -1.56
CA GLU A 25 1.59 -3.10 -0.32
C GLU A 25 1.40 -4.61 -0.36
N THR A 26 0.79 -5.14 -1.43
CA THR A 26 0.48 -6.57 -1.56
C THR A 26 1.74 -7.40 -1.36
N VAL A 27 2.84 -7.00 -1.99
CA VAL A 27 4.14 -7.66 -1.86
C VAL A 27 4.73 -7.44 -0.47
N ALA A 28 4.61 -6.25 0.10
CA ALA A 28 5.13 -5.94 1.44
C ALA A 28 4.38 -6.71 2.53
N ARG A 29 3.06 -6.84 2.42
CA ARG A 29 2.19 -7.60 3.32
C ARG A 29 2.42 -9.11 3.13
N ALA A 30 2.59 -9.59 1.91
CA ALA A 30 2.97 -10.98 1.66
C ALA A 30 4.33 -11.30 2.30
N GLU A 31 5.32 -10.42 2.15
CA GLU A 31 6.64 -10.56 2.74
C GLU A 31 6.60 -10.46 4.28
N ALA A 32 5.86 -9.50 4.83
CA ALA A 32 5.66 -9.36 6.27
C ALA A 32 4.96 -10.59 6.86
N THR A 33 3.94 -11.12 6.18
CA THR A 33 3.22 -12.34 6.57
C THR A 33 4.14 -13.55 6.52
N ALA A 34 4.94 -13.70 5.46
CA ALA A 34 5.90 -14.79 5.34
C ALA A 34 6.95 -14.74 6.47
N ARG A 35 7.49 -13.55 6.77
CA ARG A 35 8.41 -13.34 7.89
C ARG A 35 7.76 -13.61 9.23
N HIS A 36 6.51 -13.19 9.40
CA HIS A 36 5.73 -13.44 10.60
C HIS A 36 5.57 -14.94 10.84
N ASN A 37 5.13 -15.68 9.83
CA ASN A 37 4.96 -17.14 9.92
C ASN A 37 6.28 -17.85 10.27
N VAL A 38 7.40 -17.45 9.67
CA VAL A 38 8.72 -18.00 9.99
C VAL A 38 9.13 -17.68 11.43
N ASN A 39 8.89 -16.45 11.89
CA ASN A 39 9.21 -16.06 13.26
C ASN A 39 8.34 -16.77 14.28
N VAL A 40 7.02 -16.86 14.06
CA VAL A 40 6.09 -17.60 14.91
C VAL A 40 6.48 -19.08 14.98
N ALA A 41 6.81 -19.71 13.85
CA ALA A 41 7.25 -21.11 13.82
C ALA A 41 8.56 -21.36 14.60
N ARG A 42 9.44 -20.36 14.71
CA ARG A 42 10.71 -20.44 15.46
C ARG A 42 10.54 -20.17 16.96
N LEU A 43 9.43 -19.57 17.37
CA LEU A 43 9.19 -19.23 18.78
C LEU A 43 8.64 -20.45 19.51
N ALA A 44 9.42 -20.99 20.45
CA ALA A 44 8.95 -21.96 21.45
C ALA A 44 8.10 -21.28 22.55
N ARG A 45 7.24 -20.31 22.19
CA ARG A 45 6.52 -19.42 23.12
C ARG A 45 5.08 -19.88 23.43
N PRO A 46 4.49 -19.44 24.56
CA PRO A 46 3.20 -19.92 25.05
C PRO A 46 2.03 -19.47 24.16
N GLN A 47 0.84 -20.05 24.40
CA GLN A 47 -0.37 -19.87 23.60
C GLN A 47 -0.75 -18.40 23.29
N TRP A 48 -0.38 -17.42 24.13
CA TRP A 48 -0.66 -16.00 23.90
C TRP A 48 0.08 -15.39 22.70
N ALA A 49 1.15 -16.02 22.20
CA ALA A 49 1.80 -15.62 20.96
C ALA A 49 1.08 -16.17 19.71
N ARG A 50 0.20 -17.16 19.86
CA ARG A 50 -0.65 -17.71 18.79
C ARG A 50 -1.93 -16.87 18.73
N GLY A 51 -1.99 -15.94 17.79
CA GLY A 51 -3.10 -14.98 17.65
C GLY A 51 -2.67 -13.53 17.48
N MET A 52 -1.36 -13.26 17.44
CA MET A 52 -0.85 -11.95 17.04
C MET A 52 -1.03 -11.76 15.54
N GLU A 53 -1.57 -10.61 15.14
CA GLU A 53 -1.81 -10.25 13.74
C GLU A 53 -0.85 -9.14 13.28
N VAL A 54 -0.50 -9.15 11.99
CA VAL A 54 0.20 -8.04 11.35
C VAL A 54 -0.79 -6.90 11.16
N GLN A 55 -0.74 -5.89 12.04
CA GLN A 55 -1.67 -4.74 11.98
C GLN A 55 -1.20 -3.60 11.09
N GLU A 56 0.12 -3.44 10.89
CA GLU A 56 0.63 -2.35 10.05
C GLU A 56 1.88 -2.77 9.29
N VAL A 57 1.93 -2.38 8.02
CA VAL A 57 3.12 -2.46 7.18
C VAL A 57 3.44 -1.06 6.70
N THR A 58 4.45 -0.44 7.32
CA THR A 58 4.88 0.91 6.98
C THR A 58 5.88 0.87 5.84
N PHE A 59 5.49 1.46 4.69
CA PHE A 59 6.36 1.60 3.53
C PHE A 59 6.96 3.00 3.46
N ARG A 60 8.29 3.12 3.53
CA ARG A 60 8.97 4.41 3.32
C ARG A 60 9.55 4.47 1.90
N PRO A 61 8.97 5.27 0.99
CA PRO A 61 9.51 5.43 -0.35
C PRO A 61 10.84 6.17 -0.30
N GLY A 62 11.81 5.76 -1.14
CA GLY A 62 13.09 6.48 -1.27
C GLY A 62 12.94 7.84 -1.96
N VAL A 63 11.86 8.02 -2.73
CA VAL A 63 11.47 9.27 -3.38
C VAL A 63 9.96 9.41 -3.24
N LEU A 64 9.50 10.45 -2.53
CA LEU A 64 8.08 10.77 -2.42
C LEU A 64 7.67 11.71 -3.56
N LEU A 65 6.96 11.21 -4.57
CA LEU A 65 6.55 12.04 -5.72
C LEU A 65 5.25 11.57 -6.34
N ARG A 66 4.19 12.39 -6.19
CA ARG A 66 2.83 12.08 -6.66
C ARG A 66 2.79 11.71 -8.13
N GLU A 67 3.39 12.50 -9.00
CA GLU A 67 3.35 12.27 -10.46
C GLU A 67 4.02 10.94 -10.87
N ARG A 68 5.06 10.51 -10.14
CA ARG A 68 5.67 9.19 -10.35
C ARG A 68 4.80 8.06 -9.81
N ALA A 69 4.10 8.29 -8.69
CA ALA A 69 3.13 7.34 -8.18
C ALA A 69 1.97 7.13 -9.18
N LEU A 70 1.42 8.20 -9.75
CA LEU A 70 0.37 8.11 -10.78
C LEU A 70 0.86 7.41 -12.05
N THR A 71 2.07 7.75 -12.52
CA THR A 71 2.68 7.08 -13.67
C THR A 71 2.89 5.59 -13.42
N TRP A 72 3.30 5.22 -12.20
CA TRP A 72 3.43 3.82 -11.79
C TRP A 72 2.10 3.08 -11.86
N ILE A 73 1.03 3.66 -11.33
CA ILE A 73 -0.31 3.06 -11.35
C ILE A 73 -0.78 2.84 -12.80
N ALA A 74 -0.65 3.85 -13.65
CA ALA A 74 -1.04 3.75 -15.06
C ALA A 74 -0.26 2.65 -15.79
N LEU A 75 1.07 2.60 -15.62
CA LEU A 75 1.91 1.54 -16.20
C LEU A 75 1.52 0.15 -15.71
N GLN A 76 1.13 0.02 -14.45
CA GLN A 76 0.72 -1.26 -13.87
C GLN A 76 -0.64 -1.72 -14.42
N ARG A 77 -1.61 -0.81 -14.56
CA ARG A 77 -2.92 -1.11 -15.16
C ARG A 77 -2.84 -1.53 -16.62
N HIS A 78 -1.92 -0.93 -17.37
CA HIS A 78 -1.65 -1.29 -18.76
C HIS A 78 -0.62 -2.41 -18.93
N GLY A 79 -0.29 -3.14 -17.86
CA GLY A 79 0.52 -4.36 -17.92
C GLY A 79 2.00 -4.15 -18.26
N ALA A 80 2.52 -2.92 -18.26
CA ALA A 80 3.95 -2.68 -18.48
C ALA A 80 4.82 -3.04 -17.28
N ILE A 81 4.24 -2.95 -16.08
CA ILE A 81 4.90 -3.34 -14.84
C ILE A 81 3.97 -4.22 -14.00
N THR A 82 4.57 -5.07 -13.17
CA THR A 82 3.88 -5.87 -12.17
C THR A 82 3.91 -5.15 -10.82
N GLU A 83 3.23 -5.71 -9.82
CA GLU A 83 3.37 -5.29 -8.42
C GLU A 83 4.82 -5.35 -7.90
N ARG A 84 5.67 -6.19 -8.51
CA ARG A 84 7.09 -6.29 -8.18
C ARG A 84 7.96 -5.29 -8.97
N GLY A 85 7.35 -4.55 -9.89
CA GLY A 85 8.01 -3.62 -10.81
C GLY A 85 8.18 -4.20 -12.21
N TRP A 86 9.23 -3.75 -12.90
CA TRP A 86 9.46 -4.16 -14.29
C TRP A 86 9.60 -5.68 -14.40
N PRO A 87 8.78 -6.34 -15.24
CA PRO A 87 8.92 -7.78 -15.48
C PRO A 87 10.30 -8.06 -16.08
N LEU A 88 10.83 -9.24 -15.74
CA LEU A 88 12.03 -9.75 -16.37
C LEU A 88 11.80 -9.87 -17.90
N PRO A 89 12.86 -9.83 -18.72
CA PRO A 89 12.70 -9.96 -20.17
C PRO A 89 11.91 -11.22 -20.59
N ALA A 90 12.05 -12.33 -19.84
CA ALA A 90 11.31 -13.57 -20.07
C ALA A 90 9.81 -13.50 -19.65
N GLU A 91 9.44 -12.53 -18.81
CA GLU A 91 8.09 -12.30 -18.31
C GLU A 91 7.37 -11.17 -19.08
N ARG A 92 8.12 -10.39 -19.87
CA ARG A 92 7.55 -9.44 -20.83
C ARG A 92 6.89 -10.24 -21.94
N GLY A 93 5.60 -10.51 -21.77
CA GLY A 93 4.75 -10.93 -22.88
C GLY A 93 4.87 -9.95 -24.06
N ALA A 94 4.34 -10.33 -25.22
CA ALA A 94 4.40 -9.54 -26.45
C ALA A 94 3.48 -8.30 -26.45
N ILE A 95 3.42 -7.55 -25.35
CA ILE A 95 2.64 -6.31 -25.29
C ILE A 95 3.38 -5.28 -26.14
N ARG A 96 2.76 -4.90 -27.27
CA ARG A 96 3.28 -3.88 -28.17
C ARG A 96 3.11 -2.51 -27.52
N GLN A 97 4.21 -1.91 -27.07
CA GLN A 97 4.26 -0.58 -26.44
C GLN A 97 4.47 0.51 -27.51
N ASP A 98 3.58 0.56 -28.50
CA ASP A 98 3.59 1.57 -29.55
C ASP A 98 3.03 2.92 -29.08
N ASP A 99 2.97 3.91 -29.98
CA ASP A 99 2.53 5.25 -29.63
C ASP A 99 1.07 5.29 -29.18
N TRP A 100 0.22 4.39 -29.67
CA TRP A 100 -1.15 4.26 -29.19
C TRP A 100 -1.19 3.80 -27.73
N TRP A 101 -0.39 2.78 -27.39
CA TRP A 101 -0.24 2.35 -25.98
C TRP A 101 0.29 3.47 -25.08
N ARG A 102 1.25 4.26 -25.56
CA ARG A 102 1.79 5.41 -24.80
C ARG A 102 0.72 6.47 -24.54
N SER A 103 -0.13 6.74 -25.52
CA SER A 103 -1.26 7.66 -25.37
C SER A 103 -2.25 7.17 -24.32
N MET A 104 -2.63 5.88 -24.34
CA MET A 104 -3.51 5.31 -23.31
C MET A 104 -2.95 5.47 -21.90
N VAL A 105 -1.66 5.17 -21.70
CA VAL A 105 -1.01 5.33 -20.38
C VAL A 105 -1.00 6.80 -19.95
N ALA A 106 -0.80 7.73 -20.88
CA ALA A 106 -0.80 9.16 -20.60
C ALA A 106 -2.20 9.67 -20.22
N GLU A 107 -3.24 9.21 -20.92
CA GLU A 107 -4.64 9.51 -20.65
C GLU A 107 -5.06 8.98 -19.28
N GLU A 108 -4.79 7.71 -18.97
CA GLU A 108 -5.06 7.10 -17.67
C GLU A 108 -4.36 7.87 -16.54
N ARG A 109 -3.11 8.29 -16.73
CA ARG A 109 -2.39 9.11 -15.74
C ARG A 109 -3.08 10.45 -15.49
N GLU A 110 -3.59 11.09 -16.54
CA GLU A 110 -4.30 12.36 -16.43
C GLU A 110 -5.65 12.19 -15.71
N GLU A 111 -6.39 11.14 -16.06
CA GLU A 111 -7.64 10.78 -15.38
C GLU A 111 -7.41 10.51 -13.89
N LEU A 112 -6.38 9.73 -13.56
CA LEU A 112 -5.99 9.49 -12.17
C LEU A 112 -5.64 10.79 -11.44
N ARG A 113 -4.94 11.73 -12.11
CA ARG A 113 -4.56 13.02 -11.52
C ARG A 113 -5.77 13.83 -11.07
N GLY A 114 -6.83 13.86 -11.90
CA GLY A 114 -8.08 14.55 -11.57
C GLY A 114 -8.88 13.94 -10.42
N ARG A 115 -8.55 12.69 -10.04
CA ARG A 115 -9.29 11.90 -9.05
C ARG A 115 -8.55 11.68 -7.73
N VAL A 116 -7.34 12.22 -7.58
CA VAL A 116 -6.57 12.06 -6.33
C VAL A 116 -7.25 12.83 -5.19
N GLN A 117 -7.65 12.12 -4.15
CA GLN A 117 -8.20 12.69 -2.90
C GLN A 117 -7.10 12.96 -1.86
N GLY A 118 -6.02 12.17 -1.90
CA GLY A 118 -4.90 12.33 -0.98
C GLY A 118 -3.64 11.59 -1.41
N PHE A 119 -2.51 12.03 -0.87
CA PHE A 119 -1.19 11.48 -1.17
C PHE A 119 -0.26 11.61 0.03
N GLY A 120 0.50 10.57 0.33
CA GLY A 120 1.41 10.59 1.48
C GLY A 120 2.37 9.42 1.55
N VAL A 121 3.06 9.29 2.69
CA VAL A 121 3.99 8.17 2.96
C VAL A 121 3.25 6.96 3.49
N THR A 122 2.19 7.18 4.26
CA THR A 122 1.35 6.16 4.89
C THR A 122 -0.11 6.28 4.45
N VAL A 123 -0.92 5.28 4.80
CA VAL A 123 -2.40 5.38 4.65
C VAL A 123 -2.94 6.53 5.50
N ALA A 124 -2.42 6.70 6.71
CA ALA A 124 -2.80 7.80 7.59
C ALA A 124 -2.50 9.17 6.95
N ASP A 125 -1.36 9.32 6.27
CA ASP A 125 -1.03 10.58 5.58
C ASP A 125 -1.96 10.82 4.38
N ALA A 126 -2.24 9.76 3.61
CA ALA A 126 -3.08 9.87 2.42
C ALA A 126 -4.56 10.10 2.75
N VAL A 127 -5.07 9.51 3.85
CA VAL A 127 -6.49 9.58 4.24
C VAL A 127 -6.75 10.66 5.29
N GLY A 128 -5.81 10.85 6.23
CA GLY A 128 -5.98 11.70 7.42
C GLY A 128 -5.92 13.20 7.14
N TRP A 129 -5.48 13.61 5.94
CA TRP A 129 -5.47 15.01 5.52
C TRP A 129 -6.05 15.14 4.11
N PRO A 130 -7.40 15.14 3.95
CA PRO A 130 -7.99 15.50 2.68
C PRO A 130 -7.58 16.95 2.35
N ALA A 131 -6.86 17.16 1.25
CA ALA A 131 -6.58 18.50 0.73
C ALA A 131 -7.88 19.20 0.30
N SER A 132 -8.92 18.43 0.01
CA SER A 132 -10.29 18.87 -0.28
C SER A 132 -11.21 18.52 0.89
N ARG A 133 -11.82 19.53 1.51
CA ARG A 133 -12.82 19.38 2.59
C ARG A 133 -14.09 18.58 2.20
N SER A 134 -14.20 18.09 0.97
CA SER A 134 -15.37 17.37 0.44
C SER A 134 -15.44 15.91 0.89
N ALA A 135 -14.29 15.25 1.13
CA ALA A 135 -14.28 13.88 1.61
C ALA A 135 -14.13 13.85 3.14
N LYS A 136 -15.22 14.17 3.86
CA LYS A 136 -15.32 13.94 5.31
C LYS A 136 -15.43 12.44 5.58
N TRP A 137 -14.33 11.70 5.46
CA TRP A 137 -14.30 10.32 5.98
C TRP A 137 -14.13 10.38 7.49
N ALA A 138 -15.17 10.04 8.25
CA ALA A 138 -15.07 9.88 9.69
C ALA A 138 -14.27 8.60 9.99
N VAL A 139 -13.04 8.74 10.47
CA VAL A 139 -12.20 7.60 10.92
C VAL A 139 -12.65 7.08 12.30
N GLU A 140 -13.50 7.83 12.99
CA GLU A 140 -14.04 7.54 14.33
C GLU A 140 -14.63 6.13 14.52
N PRO A 141 -15.38 5.55 13.55
CA PRO A 141 -15.88 4.17 13.68
C PRO A 141 -14.77 3.10 13.70
N TYR A 142 -13.56 3.48 13.28
CA TYR A 142 -12.40 2.61 13.22
C TYR A 142 -11.42 2.90 14.35
N THR A 143 -11.78 3.76 15.30
CA THR A 143 -10.95 4.13 16.43
C THR A 143 -11.23 3.20 17.61
N ASP A 144 -10.18 2.66 18.23
CA ASP A 144 -10.31 1.89 19.46
C ASP A 144 -10.64 2.79 20.66
N ARG A 145 -10.95 2.17 21.81
CA ARG A 145 -11.24 2.89 23.07
C ARG A 145 -10.09 3.77 23.59
N PHE A 146 -8.90 3.66 22.99
CA PHE A 146 -7.70 4.42 23.35
C PHE A 146 -7.39 5.53 22.33
N GLY A 147 -8.25 5.75 21.34
CA GLY A 147 -8.05 6.79 20.33
C GLY A 147 -7.19 6.36 19.15
N ARG A 148 -6.85 5.08 19.01
CA ARG A 148 -6.01 4.57 17.91
C ARG A 148 -6.87 4.11 16.73
N VAL A 149 -6.53 4.54 15.51
CA VAL A 149 -7.28 4.19 14.30
C VAL A 149 -6.80 2.86 13.72
N TRP A 150 -7.73 1.94 13.46
CA TRP A 150 -7.50 0.68 12.75
C TRP A 150 -7.45 0.91 11.23
N TRP A 151 -6.30 1.36 10.74
CA TRP A 151 -6.11 1.69 9.32
C TRP A 151 -6.35 0.54 8.35
N ASP A 152 -6.16 -0.71 8.78
CA ASP A 152 -6.52 -1.89 7.98
C ASP A 152 -8.03 -2.00 7.73
N LYS A 153 -8.86 -1.63 8.71
CA LYS A 153 -10.31 -1.59 8.52
C LYS A 153 -10.74 -0.41 7.67
N VAL A 154 -10.11 0.76 7.86
CA VAL A 154 -10.33 1.93 6.99
C VAL A 154 -10.02 1.58 5.54
N ARG A 155 -8.89 0.90 5.30
CA ARG A 155 -8.50 0.39 3.97
C ARG A 155 -9.53 -0.60 3.43
N ALA A 156 -9.95 -1.59 4.22
CA ALA A 156 -10.93 -2.58 3.78
C ALA A 156 -12.25 -1.91 3.35
N GLU A 157 -12.74 -0.92 4.10
CA GLU A 157 -13.97 -0.18 3.77
C GLU A 157 -13.79 0.74 2.56
N LEU A 158 -12.63 1.38 2.40
CA LEU A 158 -12.23 2.09 1.17
C LEU A 158 -12.41 1.19 -0.06
N HIS A 159 -11.83 -0.01 -0.04
CA HIS A 159 -11.96 -0.94 -1.17
C HIS A 159 -13.37 -1.54 -1.33
N LYS A 160 -14.07 -1.81 -0.23
CA LYS A 160 -15.41 -2.44 -0.23
C LYS A 160 -16.50 -1.52 -0.75
N SER A 161 -16.39 -0.21 -0.48
CA SER A 161 -17.34 0.78 -1.01
C SER A 161 -17.33 0.83 -2.55
N GLY A 162 -16.27 0.33 -3.19
CA GLY A 162 -16.08 0.40 -4.64
C GLY A 162 -15.87 1.82 -5.16
N MET A 163 -16.01 2.84 -4.32
CA MET A 163 -15.99 4.26 -4.67
C MET A 163 -14.58 4.85 -4.66
N SER A 164 -13.61 4.21 -4.01
CA SER A 164 -12.22 4.71 -4.08
C SER A 164 -11.21 3.61 -3.80
N TRP A 165 -9.95 3.90 -4.09
CA TRP A 165 -8.84 2.97 -3.91
C TRP A 165 -7.63 3.63 -3.28
N LEU A 166 -6.93 2.86 -2.46
CA LEU A 166 -5.57 3.17 -2.01
C LEU A 166 -4.56 2.38 -2.85
N TRP A 167 -3.62 3.10 -3.44
CA TRP A 167 -2.48 2.54 -4.17
C TRP A 167 -1.21 2.85 -3.41
N GLN A 168 -0.55 1.83 -2.87
CA GLN A 168 0.82 1.97 -2.39
C GLN A 168 1.79 1.70 -3.53
N THR A 169 2.57 2.72 -3.87
CA THR A 169 3.58 2.68 -4.94
C THR A 169 4.98 2.86 -4.34
N PRO A 170 6.06 2.59 -5.11
CA PRO A 170 7.42 2.94 -4.69
C PRO A 170 7.65 4.43 -4.42
N TYR A 171 6.69 5.28 -4.81
CA TYR A 171 6.78 6.73 -4.74
C TYR A 171 5.80 7.36 -3.74
N GLY A 172 5.05 6.56 -2.99
CA GLY A 172 4.07 7.01 -2.01
C GLY A 172 2.73 6.28 -2.11
N VAL A 173 1.84 6.59 -1.16
CA VAL A 173 0.47 6.10 -1.07
C VAL A 173 -0.46 7.12 -1.73
N VAL A 174 -1.24 6.69 -2.70
CA VAL A 174 -2.21 7.51 -3.44
C VAL A 174 -3.62 7.04 -3.10
N TRP A 175 -4.47 7.94 -2.63
CA TRP A 175 -5.92 7.71 -2.52
C TRP A 175 -6.60 8.32 -3.74
N VAL A 176 -7.28 7.48 -4.53
CA VAL A 176 -7.95 7.87 -5.77
C VAL A 176 -9.43 7.55 -5.66
N ASP A 177 -10.26 8.56 -5.92
CA ASP A 177 -11.71 8.41 -6.06
C ASP A 177 -12.05 7.77 -7.41
N ARG A 178 -13.08 6.93 -7.45
CA ARG A 178 -13.56 6.36 -8.72
C ARG A 178 -14.56 7.25 -9.44
N GLY A 179 -15.21 8.16 -8.74
CA GLY A 179 -16.35 8.91 -9.29
C GLY A 179 -17.58 8.02 -9.43
#